data_AF-A0A0N5DB45-F1
#
_entry.id   AF-A0A0N5DB45-F1
#
_cell.length_a   1.000
_cell.length_b   1.000
_cell.length_c   1.000
_cell.angle_alpha   90.00
_cell.angle_beta   90.00
_cell.angle_gamma   90.00
#
_symmetry.space_group_name_H-M   'P 1'
#
loop_
_entity.id
_entity.type
_entity.pdbx_description
1 polymer ?
#
loop_
_entity_poly.entity_id
_entity_poly.type
_entity_poly.pdbx_seq_one_letter_code
_entity_poly.pdbx_strand_id
1 'polypeptide(L)' 'MITSLVKKMEDNISQAKEKAKSFFNACSPDSPDGPIDHQFQAQIIDCTADDQKNIRTRLSILIDQIERTQNYIESL' A
#
# COMPACT_ATOMS: atom_id res chain seq x y z
N MET A 1 -8.53 16.30 -22.46
CA MET A 1 -7.75 17.02 -21.42
C MET A 1 -8.07 16.51 -20.02
N ILE A 2 -9.36 16.42 -19.63
CA ILE A 2 -9.75 15.84 -18.32
C ILE A 2 -9.54 14.31 -18.30
N THR A 3 -9.91 13.58 -19.36
CA THR A 3 -9.73 12.12 -19.44
C THR A 3 -8.28 11.67 -19.24
N SER A 4 -7.31 12.40 -19.81
CA SER A 4 -5.88 12.10 -19.62
C SER A 4 -5.41 12.35 -18.19
N LEU A 5 -6.04 13.30 -17.48
CA LEU A 5 -5.77 13.54 -16.07
C LEU A 5 -6.35 12.43 -15.20
N VAL A 6 -7.60 12.02 -15.46
CA VAL A 6 -8.27 10.90 -14.78
C VAL A 6 -7.44 9.63 -14.93
N LYS A 7 -7.04 9.29 -16.16
CA LYS A 7 -6.20 8.11 -16.42
C LYS A 7 -4.86 8.15 -15.66
N LYS A 8 -4.20 9.30 -15.62
CA LYS A 8 -2.96 9.47 -14.85
C LYS A 8 -3.19 9.27 -13.35
N MET A 9 -4.36 9.67 -12.83
CA MET A 9 -4.73 9.42 -11.44
C MET A 9 -4.98 7.94 -11.17
N GLU A 10 -5.65 7.22 -12.08
CA GLU A 10 -5.86 5.77 -12.02
C GLU A 10 -4.53 5.00 -11.99
N ASP A 11 -3.60 5.35 -12.88
CA ASP A 11 -2.29 4.71 -12.94
C ASP A 11 -1.49 4.96 -11.65
N ASN A 12 -1.49 6.20 -11.15
CA ASN A 12 -0.77 6.57 -9.94
C ASN A 12 -1.35 5.90 -8.69
N ILE A 13 -2.69 5.82 -8.58
CA ILE A 13 -3.33 5.21 -7.41
C ILE A 13 -3.14 3.69 -7.40
N SER A 14 -3.14 3.06 -8.57
CA SER A 14 -2.85 1.64 -8.72
C SER A 14 -1.43 1.31 -8.26
N GLN A 15 -0.44 2.09 -8.72
CA GLN A 15 0.96 1.92 -8.30
C GLN A 15 1.13 2.18 -6.79
N ALA A 16 0.46 3.18 -6.23
CA ALA A 16 0.50 3.47 -4.80
C ALA A 16 -0.11 2.31 -3.97
N LYS A 17 -1.20 1.71 -4.46
CA LYS A 17 -1.84 0.54 -3.85
C LYS A 17 -0.89 -0.65 -3.80
N GLU A 18 -0.27 -1.00 -4.93
CA GLU A 18 0.69 -2.11 -5.02
C GLU A 18 1.87 -1.90 -4.07
N LYS A 19 2.42 -0.67 -4.03
CA LYS A 19 3.52 -0.33 -3.13
C LYS A 19 3.11 -0.44 -1.66
N ALA A 20 1.94 0.08 -1.28
CA ALA A 20 1.43 -0.02 0.08
C ALA A 20 1.20 -1.49 0.51
N LYS A 21 0.66 -2.33 -0.39
CA LYS A 21 0.51 -3.78 -0.14
C LYS A 21 1.87 -4.46 0.04
N SER A 22 2.87 -4.11 -0.77
CA SER A 22 4.22 -4.68 -0.62
C SER A 22 4.88 -4.34 0.72
N PHE A 23 4.64 -3.14 1.25
CA PHE A 23 5.07 -2.74 2.61
C PHE A 23 4.28 -3.45 3.70
N PHE A 24 2.96 -3.63 3.50
CA PHE A 24 2.13 -4.34 4.45
C PHE A 24 2.56 -5.81 4.59
N ASN A 25 2.86 -6.47 3.46
CA ASN A 25 3.35 -7.83 3.42
C ASN A 25 4.75 -7.96 4.06
N ALA A 26 5.61 -6.95 3.90
CA ALA A 26 6.91 -6.91 4.57
C ALA A 26 6.84 -6.86 6.11
N CYS A 27 5.71 -6.44 6.69
CA CYS A 27 5.49 -6.49 8.14
C CYS A 27 5.10 -7.89 8.65
N SER A 28 4.83 -8.87 7.77
CA SER A 28 4.41 -10.23 8.13
C SER A 28 4.78 -11.24 7.02
N PRO A 29 6.08 -11.53 6.83
CA PRO A 29 6.58 -12.28 5.68
C PRO A 29 6.25 -13.78 5.69
N ASP A 30 5.72 -14.32 6.79
CA ASP A 30 5.43 -15.76 6.92
C ASP A 30 4.21 -16.21 6.11
N SER A 31 3.34 -15.28 5.70
CA SER A 31 2.15 -15.55 4.89
C SER A 31 1.76 -14.32 4.06
N PRO A 32 2.59 -13.92 3.09
CA PRO A 32 2.32 -12.73 2.30
C PRO A 32 1.21 -13.01 1.28
N ASP A 33 0.26 -12.09 1.17
CA ASP A 33 -0.69 -12.06 0.06
C ASP A 33 -0.15 -11.10 -1.02
N GLY A 34 0.78 -11.62 -1.83
CA GLY A 34 1.45 -10.89 -2.90
C GLY A 34 2.91 -10.52 -2.63
N PRO A 35 3.48 -9.54 -3.36
CA PRO A 35 4.90 -9.21 -3.29
C PRO A 35 5.29 -8.62 -1.93
N ILE A 36 6.55 -8.80 -1.55
CA ILE A 36 7.18 -8.20 -0.37
C ILE A 36 8.19 -7.17 -0.84
N ASP A 37 8.20 -6.00 -0.22
CA ASP A 37 9.31 -5.05 -0.38
C ASP A 37 10.45 -5.40 0.59
N HIS A 38 11.50 -6.04 0.06
CA HIS A 38 12.64 -6.49 0.87
C HIS A 38 13.48 -5.34 1.45
N GLN A 39 13.50 -4.17 0.80
CA GLN A 39 14.23 -3.02 1.33
C GLN A 39 13.52 -2.46 2.56
N PHE A 40 12.20 -2.34 2.50
CA PHE A 40 11.38 -1.94 3.64
C PHE A 40 11.38 -3.01 4.74
N GLN A 41 11.31 -4.29 4.37
CA GLN A 41 11.41 -5.40 5.32
C GLN A 41 12.68 -5.34 6.16
N ALA A 42 13.84 -5.08 5.53
CA ALA A 42 15.10 -4.94 6.24
C ALA A 42 15.06 -3.82 7.30
N GLN A 43 14.36 -2.71 7.03
CA GLN A 43 14.19 -1.61 7.98
C GLN A 43 13.22 -1.95 9.12
N ILE A 44 12.17 -2.73 8.83
CA ILE A 44 11.12 -3.09 9.79
C ILE A 44 11.58 -4.13 10.80
N ILE A 45 12.46 -5.06 10.41
CA ILE A 45 12.99 -6.10 11.31
C ILE A 45 13.75 -5.48 12.49
N ASP A 46 14.38 -4.33 12.30
CA ASP A 46 15.13 -3.61 13.36
C ASP A 46 14.21 -2.79 14.30
N CYS A 47 12.91 -2.71 14.01
CA CYS A 47 11.93 -1.99 14.83
C CYS A 47 11.39 -2.86 15.97
N THR A 48 10.87 -2.21 17.03
CA THR A 48 10.19 -2.93 18.11
C THR A 48 8.91 -3.59 17.63
N ALA A 49 8.46 -4.65 18.32
CA ALA A 49 7.20 -5.32 17.95
C ALA A 49 5.97 -4.38 17.97
N ASP A 50 5.96 -3.39 18.87
CA ASP A 50 4.88 -2.39 18.92
C ASP A 50 4.94 -1.45 17.70
N ASP A 51 6.14 -0.99 17.32
CA ASP A 51 6.34 -0.18 16.11
C ASP A 51 5.91 -0.94 14.86
N GLN A 52 6.30 -2.21 14.73
CA GLN A 52 5.89 -3.06 13.61
C GLN A 52 4.36 -3.19 13.53
N LYS A 53 3.69 -3.41 14.67
CA LYS A 53 2.23 -3.48 14.76
C LYS A 53 1.56 -2.14 14.38
N ASN A 54 2.10 -1.02 14.86
CA ASN A 54 1.59 0.31 14.58
C ASN A 54 1.75 0.66 13.08
N ILE A 55 2.90 0.36 12.49
CA ILE A 55 3.16 0.55 11.06
C ILE A 55 2.21 -0.30 10.22
N ARG A 56 2.06 -1.59 10.54
CA ARG A 56 1.15 -2.49 9.83
C ARG A 56 -0.31 -2.00 9.89
N THR A 57 -0.75 -1.52 11.05
CA THR A 57 -2.10 -0.96 11.22
C THR A 57 -2.29 0.28 10.33
N ARG A 58 -1.31 1.18 10.28
CA ARG A 58 -1.35 2.37 9.42
C ARG A 58 -1.39 2.00 7.94
N LEU A 59 -0.62 0.99 7.52
CA LEU A 59 -0.63 0.49 6.14
C LEU A 59 -1.99 -0.11 5.78
N SER A 60 -2.63 -0.86 6.68
CA SER A 60 -3.99 -1.38 6.45
C SER A 60 -4.99 -0.24 6.20
N ILE A 61 -4.99 0.78 7.06
CA ILE A 61 -5.89 1.94 6.92
C ILE A 61 -5.62 2.69 5.61
N LEU A 62 -4.34 2.86 5.24
CA LEU A 62 -3.94 3.52 4.01
C LEU A 62 -4.42 2.73 2.77
N ILE A 63 -4.28 1.41 2.76
CA ILE A 63 -4.76 0.56 1.67
C ILE A 63 -6.28 0.72 1.52
N ASP A 64 -7.04 0.67 2.62
CA ASP A 64 -8.50 0.87 2.56
C ASP A 64 -8.89 2.26 2.01
N GLN A 65 -8.13 3.30 2.37
CA GLN A 65 -8.34 4.64 1.84
C GLN A 65 -8.04 4.72 0.34
N ILE A 66 -6.93 4.13 -0.10
CA ILE A 66 -6.54 4.04 -1.51
C ILE A 66 -7.63 3.30 -2.30
N GLU A 67 -8.16 2.18 -1.79
CA GLU A 67 -9.22 1.42 -2.46
C GLU A 67 -10.52 2.23 -2.59
N ARG A 68 -10.93 2.95 -1.55
CA ARG A 68 -12.08 3.85 -1.63
C ARG A 68 -11.89 4.95 -2.67
N THR A 69 -10.70 5.56 -2.72
CA THR A 69 -10.39 6.60 -3.68
C THR A 69 -10.30 6.04 -5.10
N GLN A 70 -9.73 4.85 -5.28
CA GLN A 70 -9.66 4.17 -6.57
C GLN A 70 -11.07 3.93 -7.13
N ASN A 71 -11.97 3.35 -6.34
CA ASN A 71 -13.36 3.12 -6.74
C ASN A 71 -14.09 4.43 -7.10
N TYR A 72 -13.78 5.52 -6.41
CA TYR A 72 -14.34 6.84 -6.75
C TYR A 72 -13.81 7.34 -8.09
N ILE A 73 -12.51 7.24 -8.34
CA ILE A 73 -11.90 7.68 -9.61
C ILE A 73 -12.44 6.85 -10.79
N GLU A 74 -12.57 5.53 -10.63
CA GLU A 74 -13.14 4.62 -11.64
C GLU A 74 -14.62 4.91 -11.97
N SER A 75 -15.30 5.69 -11.11
CA SER A 75 -16.69 6.10 -11.31
C SER A 75 -16.85 7.48 -12.01
N LEU A 76 -15.75 8.19 -12.29
CA LEU A 76 -15.74 9.50 -12.97
C LEU A 76 -15.83 9.35 -14.50
#